data_AF-A0A9X0WD26-F1
#
_entry.id   AF-A0A9X0WD26-F1
#
_cell.length_a   1.000
_cell.length_b   1.000
_cell.length_c   1.000
_cell.angle_alpha   90.00
_cell.angle_beta   90.00
_cell.angle_gamma   90.00
#
_symmetry.space_group_name_H-M   'P 1'
#
loop_
_entity.id
_entity.type
_entity.pdbx_description
1 polymer ?
#
loop_
_entity_poly.entity_id
_entity_poly.type
_entity_poly.pdbx_seq_one_letter_code
_entity_poly.pdbx_strand_id
1 'polypeptide(L)'
;MISLPAWPENGINVIAPALPRPDQILEPKKGPLAPCSEQYRTSLCRKQPRLGLQWIADEKKPRYRGHRARGIKQRVASSTLVSQPTDDSPIVSETQNQKLRANSGQAWSGGSGDAGLRALTAQARSQTSALLGSIPDAQIEVRFDLRGKTAGQVRIRARGEYLIRYNLELLERGGADFIQRTVPHEVAHVLAYHRYGKRIRPHGPEWQRIMRQLGAEPTRCHDYDVSGLSARKLTYFRYHCGCMEHQLSSIRHNKVAKGQHYLCKRCGEPLQPGRRTGA
;
A
#
# COMPACT_ATOMS: atom_id res chain seq x y z
N MET A 1 -11.19 57.31 -32.21
CA MET A 1 -10.07 57.90 -31.47
C MET A 1 -9.98 57.25 -30.10
N ILE A 2 -9.21 56.15 -29.96
CA ILE A 2 -8.58 55.74 -28.70
C ILE A 2 -7.27 55.06 -29.11
N SER A 3 -6.16 55.69 -28.72
CA SER A 3 -4.77 55.29 -29.01
C SER A 3 -4.34 54.11 -28.15
N LEU A 4 -3.62 53.16 -28.74
CA LEU A 4 -2.81 52.17 -28.02
C LEU A 4 -1.41 52.77 -27.75
N PRO A 5 -0.82 52.62 -26.55
CA PRO A 5 0.53 53.11 -26.30
C PRO A 5 1.59 52.17 -26.87
N ALA A 6 2.62 52.79 -27.45
CA ALA A 6 3.84 52.18 -27.92
C ALA A 6 4.69 51.64 -26.76
N TRP A 7 5.35 50.50 -26.99
CA TRP A 7 6.38 49.95 -26.12
C TRP A 7 7.71 50.65 -26.38
N PRO A 8 8.51 51.04 -25.36
CA PRO A 8 9.85 51.56 -25.59
C PRO A 8 10.85 50.41 -25.81
N GLU A 9 11.55 50.49 -26.94
CA GLU A 9 12.79 49.75 -27.20
C GLU A 9 13.91 50.33 -26.34
N ASN A 10 14.20 49.67 -25.22
CA ASN A 10 15.44 49.90 -24.49
C ASN A 10 16.30 48.65 -24.59
N GLY A 11 17.28 48.73 -25.49
CA GLY A 11 18.37 47.76 -25.61
C GLY A 11 19.25 47.81 -24.36
N ILE A 12 19.22 46.73 -23.59
CA ILE A 12 20.26 46.39 -22.62
C ILE A 12 21.00 45.20 -23.21
N ASN A 13 22.23 45.45 -23.62
CA ASN A 13 23.16 44.45 -24.11
C ASN A 13 23.67 43.63 -22.91
N VAL A 14 22.95 42.57 -22.54
CA VAL A 14 23.41 41.62 -21.52
C VAL A 14 24.10 40.46 -22.23
N ILE A 15 25.43 40.43 -22.08
CA ILE A 15 26.26 39.28 -22.46
C ILE A 15 25.78 38.08 -21.64
N ALA A 16 25.09 37.14 -22.30
CA ALA A 16 24.71 35.88 -21.69
C ALA A 16 25.96 35.00 -21.48
N PRO A 17 26.23 34.46 -20.29
CA PRO A 17 27.29 33.48 -20.13
C PRO A 17 26.89 32.19 -20.88
N ALA A 18 27.83 31.65 -21.65
CA ALA A 18 27.68 30.40 -22.38
C ALA A 18 27.21 29.26 -21.47
N LEU A 19 26.16 28.55 -21.88
CA LEU A 19 25.72 27.32 -21.23
C LEU A 19 26.83 26.26 -21.32
N PRO A 20 27.14 25.53 -20.24
CA PRO A 20 28.14 24.47 -20.28
C PRO A 20 27.67 23.30 -21.16
N ARG A 21 28.63 22.63 -21.81
CA ARG A 21 28.40 21.46 -22.65
C ARG A 21 27.87 20.28 -21.80
N PRO A 22 27.07 19.37 -22.38
CA PRO A 22 26.36 18.31 -21.65
C PRO A 22 27.26 17.29 -20.93
N ASP A 23 28.57 17.30 -21.18
CA ASP A 23 29.57 16.42 -20.58
C ASP A 23 30.11 16.89 -19.21
N GLN A 24 29.68 18.06 -18.70
CA GLN A 24 30.10 18.60 -17.41
C GLN A 24 29.03 18.65 -16.31
N ILE A 25 27.86 18.02 -16.51
CA ILE A 25 26.88 17.83 -15.42
C ILE A 25 27.37 16.67 -14.54
N LEU A 26 28.07 17.00 -13.47
CA LEU A 26 28.34 16.04 -12.40
C LEU A 26 27.02 15.62 -11.75
N GLU A 27 26.64 14.36 -11.97
CA GLU A 27 25.54 13.70 -11.27
C GLU A 27 25.60 13.98 -9.75
N PRO A 28 24.49 14.38 -9.10
CA PRO A 28 24.48 14.47 -7.65
C PRO A 28 24.72 13.08 -7.06
N LYS A 29 25.89 12.90 -6.43
CA LYS A 29 26.21 11.68 -5.68
C LYS A 29 25.04 11.38 -4.74
N LYS A 30 24.45 10.18 -4.86
CA LYS A 30 23.45 9.65 -3.93
C LYS A 30 24.04 9.63 -2.52
N GLY A 31 23.80 10.70 -1.77
CA GLY A 31 24.03 10.73 -0.34
C GLY A 31 23.09 9.74 0.35
N PRO A 32 23.49 9.14 1.49
CA PRO A 32 22.61 8.26 2.24
C PRO A 32 21.33 9.01 2.62
N LEU A 33 20.19 8.36 2.39
CA LEU A 33 18.88 8.81 2.84
C LEU A 33 18.95 9.21 4.32
N ALA A 34 18.48 10.41 4.64
CA ALA A 34 18.44 10.91 6.01
C ALA A 34 17.73 9.89 6.94
N PRO A 35 18.33 9.54 8.08
CA PRO A 35 17.71 8.62 9.03
C PRO A 35 16.47 9.29 9.66
N CYS A 36 15.40 8.50 9.76
CA CYS A 36 14.20 8.85 10.52
C CYS A 36 14.57 9.22 11.96
N SER A 37 14.09 10.38 12.43
CA SER A 37 14.32 10.90 13.78
C SER A 37 14.04 9.84 14.85
N GLU A 38 15.02 9.60 15.71
CA GLU A 38 15.09 8.57 16.75
C GLU A 38 13.84 8.50 17.65
N GLN A 39 13.11 9.62 17.78
CA GLN A 39 11.98 9.80 18.72
C GLN A 39 10.64 9.19 18.27
N TYR A 40 10.48 8.79 17.00
CA TYR A 40 9.23 8.20 16.48
C TYR A 40 9.42 6.80 15.88
N ARG A 41 10.36 6.02 16.43
CA ARG A 41 10.51 4.59 16.09
C ARG A 41 9.30 3.79 16.57
N THR A 42 8.23 3.81 15.78
CA THR A 42 7.20 2.77 15.86
C THR A 42 7.86 1.42 15.56
N SER A 43 7.44 0.38 16.28
CA SER A 43 7.93 -1.00 16.18
C SER A 43 7.69 -1.68 14.82
N LEU A 44 7.23 -0.93 13.80
CA LEU A 44 7.09 -1.37 12.41
C LEU A 44 8.43 -1.55 11.68
N CYS A 45 9.54 -1.03 12.24
CA CYS A 45 10.86 -1.03 11.60
C CYS A 45 11.74 -2.28 11.89
N ARG A 46 11.43 -3.13 12.88
CA ARG A 46 12.26 -4.33 13.14
C ARG A 46 11.82 -5.52 12.31
N LYS A 47 12.58 -5.79 11.24
CA LYS A 47 12.73 -7.09 10.54
C LYS A 47 11.45 -7.93 10.56
N GLN A 48 10.50 -7.65 9.66
CA GLN A 48 9.55 -8.69 9.29
C GLN A 48 10.37 -9.84 8.65
N PRO A 49 10.37 -11.05 9.24
CA PRO A 49 10.88 -12.20 8.51
C PRO A 49 10.06 -12.34 7.22
N ARG A 50 10.62 -12.99 6.19
CA ARG A 50 9.94 -13.38 4.94
C ARG A 50 8.63 -14.16 5.22
N LEU A 51 7.60 -13.44 5.64
CA LEU A 51 6.25 -13.90 5.89
C LEU A 51 5.43 -13.14 4.87
N GLY A 52 5.06 -13.84 3.80
CA GLY A 52 4.22 -13.29 2.75
C GLY A 52 3.05 -12.52 3.36
N LEU A 53 2.84 -11.31 2.87
CA LEU A 53 1.58 -10.61 3.12
C LEU A 53 0.49 -11.57 2.65
N GLN A 54 -0.27 -12.05 3.62
CA GLN A 54 -1.28 -13.06 3.40
C GLN A 54 -2.45 -12.35 2.72
N TRP A 55 -2.51 -12.44 1.40
CA TRP A 55 -3.77 -12.42 0.67
C TRP A 55 -4.69 -13.43 1.37
N ILE A 56 -5.71 -12.97 2.09
CA ILE A 56 -6.75 -13.88 2.60
C ILE A 56 -7.74 -14.06 1.46
N ALA A 57 -7.38 -14.93 0.51
CA ALA A 57 -8.36 -15.54 -0.38
C ALA A 57 -9.17 -16.54 0.45
N ASP A 58 -10.48 -16.32 0.53
CA ASP A 58 -11.42 -17.27 1.14
C ASP A 58 -11.60 -18.46 0.20
N GLU A 59 -10.73 -19.46 0.29
CA GLU A 59 -10.87 -20.71 -0.47
C GLU A 59 -10.91 -21.92 0.48
N LYS A 60 -12.11 -22.52 0.59
CA LYS A 60 -12.28 -23.90 1.05
C LYS A 60 -11.50 -24.81 0.08
N LYS A 61 -10.39 -25.40 0.52
CA LYS A 61 -9.57 -26.33 -0.28
C LYS A 61 -10.34 -27.63 -0.56
N PRO A 62 -10.49 -28.09 -1.81
CA PRO A 62 -10.71 -29.51 -2.09
C PRO A 62 -9.38 -30.27 -1.89
N ARG A 63 -9.47 -31.43 -1.23
CA ARG A 63 -8.36 -32.36 -1.01
C ARG A 63 -7.92 -32.96 -2.34
N TYR A 64 -6.67 -32.75 -2.75
CA TYR A 64 -6.07 -33.48 -3.86
C TYR A 64 -5.40 -34.76 -3.34
N ARG A 65 -5.94 -35.93 -3.74
CA ARG A 65 -5.23 -37.22 -3.70
C ARG A 65 -4.54 -37.39 -5.05
N GLY A 66 -3.24 -37.71 -5.01
CA GLY A 66 -2.44 -37.88 -6.21
C GLY A 66 -2.83 -39.11 -7.02
N HIS A 67 -2.86 -38.97 -8.34
CA HIS A 67 -2.75 -40.10 -9.27
C HIS A 67 -1.80 -39.75 -10.42
N ARG A 68 -1.05 -40.78 -10.80
CA ARG A 68 0.05 -40.81 -11.75
C ARG A 68 -0.37 -40.38 -13.17
N ALA A 69 0.59 -39.79 -13.86
CA ALA A 69 0.55 -39.43 -15.27
C ALA A 69 0.18 -40.61 -16.18
N ARG A 70 -0.76 -40.37 -17.12
CA ARG A 70 -0.82 -41.02 -18.43
C ARG A 70 -1.21 -39.96 -19.46
N GLY A 71 -0.45 -39.93 -20.56
CA GLY A 71 -0.52 -38.91 -21.58
C GLY A 71 -1.83 -38.90 -22.37
N ILE A 72 -2.23 -37.71 -22.79
CA ILE A 72 -3.25 -37.51 -23.82
C ILE A 72 -2.75 -36.42 -24.78
N LYS A 73 -2.98 -36.70 -26.06
CA LYS A 73 -2.47 -36.06 -27.27
C LYS A 73 -2.83 -34.58 -27.37
N GLN A 74 -1.92 -33.83 -27.98
CA GLN A 74 -2.08 -32.42 -28.37
C GLN A 74 -3.32 -32.25 -29.26
N ARG A 75 -4.22 -31.34 -28.89
CA ARG A 75 -5.10 -30.63 -29.82
C ARG A 75 -4.64 -29.18 -29.87
N VAL A 76 -4.21 -28.78 -31.05
CA VAL A 76 -4.01 -27.38 -31.44
C VAL A 76 -5.36 -26.67 -31.36
N ALA A 77 -5.47 -25.67 -30.48
CA ALA A 77 -6.54 -24.69 -30.50
C ALA A 77 -5.92 -23.35 -30.86
N SER A 78 -6.48 -22.71 -31.89
CA SER A 78 -6.05 -21.45 -32.49
C SER A 78 -5.76 -20.38 -31.43
N SER A 79 -4.55 -19.84 -31.51
CA SER A 79 -4.07 -18.75 -30.68
C SER A 79 -4.72 -17.44 -31.15
N THR A 80 -5.77 -17.02 -30.46
CA THR A 80 -6.10 -15.59 -30.41
C THR A 80 -5.13 -14.97 -29.41
N LEU A 81 -4.07 -14.33 -29.92
CA LEU A 81 -3.13 -13.55 -29.12
C LEU A 81 -3.89 -12.38 -28.50
N VAL A 82 -4.34 -12.54 -27.25
CA VAL A 82 -4.71 -11.41 -26.40
C VAL A 82 -3.42 -10.71 -26.02
N SER A 83 -3.11 -9.60 -26.71
CA SER A 83 -1.96 -8.75 -26.40
C SER A 83 -2.02 -8.34 -24.93
N GLN A 84 -0.99 -8.72 -24.15
CA GLN A 84 -0.84 -8.19 -22.80
C GLN A 84 -0.56 -6.68 -22.90
N PRO A 85 -1.18 -5.84 -22.06
CA PRO A 85 -0.95 -4.41 -22.10
C PRO A 85 0.53 -4.14 -21.82
N THR A 86 1.18 -3.36 -22.70
CA THR A 86 2.56 -2.90 -22.51
C THR A 86 2.69 -2.17 -21.18
N ASP A 87 3.85 -2.33 -20.53
CA ASP A 87 4.07 -1.89 -19.14
C ASP A 87 3.92 -0.35 -18.97
N ASP A 88 3.95 0.42 -20.06
CA ASP A 88 3.92 1.89 -20.05
C ASP A 88 2.54 2.52 -20.26
N SER A 89 1.47 1.74 -20.47
CA SER A 89 0.13 2.34 -20.61
C SER A 89 -0.31 3.02 -19.30
N PRO A 90 -0.76 4.28 -19.35
CA PRO A 90 -1.18 5.01 -18.14
C PRO A 90 -2.38 4.31 -17.49
N ILE A 91 -2.29 4.06 -16.18
CA ILE A 91 -3.34 3.35 -15.41
C ILE A 91 -4.52 4.27 -15.12
N VAL A 92 -4.27 5.57 -15.07
CA VAL A 92 -5.26 6.65 -14.99
C VAL A 92 -5.08 7.55 -16.19
N SER A 93 -6.19 7.93 -16.83
CA SER A 93 -6.16 8.87 -17.95
C SER A 93 -5.59 10.22 -17.51
N GLU A 94 -5.01 10.99 -18.45
CA GLU A 94 -4.52 12.34 -18.19
C GLU A 94 -5.61 13.25 -17.59
N THR A 95 -6.85 13.08 -18.05
CA THR A 95 -8.03 13.76 -17.50
C THR A 95 -8.31 13.39 -16.05
N GLN A 96 -8.10 12.13 -15.66
CA GLN A 96 -8.17 11.71 -14.25
C GLN A 96 -7.03 12.32 -13.45
N ASN A 97 -5.81 12.32 -13.96
CA ASN A 97 -4.66 12.96 -13.30
C ASN A 97 -4.87 14.45 -13.06
N GLN A 98 -5.46 15.19 -14.01
CA GLN A 98 -5.79 16.61 -13.84
C GLN A 98 -6.87 16.83 -12.77
N LYS A 99 -7.92 16.00 -12.73
CA LYS A 99 -8.95 16.05 -11.67
C LYS A 99 -8.37 15.74 -10.28
N LEU A 100 -7.44 14.80 -10.19
CA LEU A 100 -6.75 14.47 -8.94
C LEU A 100 -5.90 15.65 -8.43
N ARG A 101 -5.17 16.32 -9.33
CA ARG A 101 -4.40 17.53 -9.02
C ARG A 101 -5.27 18.72 -8.61
N ALA A 102 -6.45 18.87 -9.22
CA ALA A 102 -7.40 19.91 -8.83
C ALA A 102 -8.03 19.64 -7.45
N ASN A 103 -8.27 18.37 -7.12
CA ASN A 103 -8.85 17.97 -5.83
C ASN A 103 -7.83 18.02 -4.68
N SER A 104 -6.54 17.90 -4.95
CA SER A 104 -5.48 18.06 -3.94
C SER A 104 -5.29 19.52 -3.46
N GLY A 105 -5.86 20.50 -4.18
CA GLY A 105 -5.81 21.92 -3.82
C GLY A 105 -7.00 22.44 -2.99
N GLN A 106 -8.04 21.62 -2.76
CA GLN A 106 -9.14 22.02 -1.88
C GLN A 106 -8.72 21.82 -0.41
N ALA A 107 -8.19 22.88 0.19
CA ALA A 107 -7.89 22.93 1.61
C ALA A 107 -9.19 22.73 2.41
N TRP A 108 -9.26 21.64 3.18
CA TRP A 108 -10.34 21.44 4.14
C TRP A 108 -10.29 22.55 5.19
N SER A 109 -11.36 23.34 5.28
CA SER A 109 -11.45 24.56 6.09
C SER A 109 -11.81 24.34 7.56
N GLY A 110 -11.50 23.17 8.12
CA GLY A 110 -11.61 22.91 9.57
C GLY A 110 -13.03 23.02 10.11
N GLY A 111 -13.86 22.00 9.86
CA GLY A 111 -15.12 21.82 10.58
C GLY A 111 -14.91 20.95 11.81
N SER A 112 -15.11 21.47 13.01
CA SER A 112 -15.03 20.69 14.26
C SER A 112 -16.24 19.76 14.44
N GLY A 113 -15.98 18.52 14.88
CA GLY A 113 -17.01 17.51 15.23
C GLY A 113 -17.54 16.68 14.05
N ASP A 114 -18.69 16.03 14.24
CA ASP A 114 -19.25 15.02 13.34
C ASP A 114 -19.43 15.50 11.88
N ALA A 115 -19.69 16.79 11.66
CA ALA A 115 -19.86 17.34 10.32
C ALA A 115 -18.54 17.33 9.52
N GLY A 116 -17.42 17.67 10.16
CA GLY A 116 -16.09 17.60 9.56
C GLY A 116 -15.70 16.17 9.22
N LEU A 117 -15.93 15.25 10.14
CA LEU A 117 -15.64 13.82 9.92
C LEU A 117 -16.49 13.20 8.80
N ARG A 118 -17.78 13.57 8.70
CA ARG A 118 -18.63 13.17 7.58
C ARG A 118 -18.10 13.70 6.24
N ALA A 119 -17.66 14.95 6.19
CA ALA A 119 -17.08 15.55 4.99
C ALA A 119 -15.78 14.83 4.57
N LEU A 120 -14.87 14.58 5.51
CA LEU A 120 -13.64 13.83 5.26
C LEU A 120 -13.93 12.40 4.77
N THR A 121 -14.91 11.73 5.37
CA THR A 121 -15.34 10.38 4.96
C THR A 121 -15.90 10.38 3.52
N ALA A 122 -16.71 11.38 3.18
CA ALA A 122 -17.24 11.56 1.83
C ALA A 122 -16.12 11.85 0.82
N GLN A 123 -15.17 12.71 1.17
CA GLN A 123 -14.01 13.04 0.34
C GLN A 123 -13.14 11.81 0.09
N ALA A 124 -12.82 11.03 1.14
CA ALA A 124 -12.05 9.79 1.02
C ALA A 124 -12.72 8.78 0.09
N ARG A 125 -14.05 8.61 0.22
CA ARG A 125 -14.83 7.71 -0.65
C ARG A 125 -14.83 8.20 -2.09
N SER A 126 -15.12 9.47 -2.32
CA SER A 126 -15.15 10.08 -3.66
C SER A 126 -13.80 9.95 -4.37
N GLN A 127 -12.70 10.27 -3.67
CA GLN A 127 -11.36 10.14 -4.23
C GLN A 127 -10.98 8.68 -4.49
N THR A 128 -11.37 7.75 -3.62
CA THR A 128 -11.17 6.30 -3.84
C THR A 128 -11.83 5.85 -5.15
N SER A 129 -13.11 6.17 -5.35
CA SER A 129 -13.81 5.84 -6.61
C SER A 129 -13.17 6.53 -7.82
N ALA A 130 -12.80 7.80 -7.71
CA ALA A 130 -12.17 8.53 -8.81
C ALA A 130 -10.82 7.92 -9.25
N LEU A 131 -10.00 7.50 -8.29
CA LEU A 131 -8.69 6.88 -8.53
C LEU A 131 -8.79 5.46 -9.09
N LEU A 132 -9.82 4.69 -8.71
CA LEU A 132 -10.00 3.31 -9.19
C LEU A 132 -10.43 3.26 -10.65
N GLY A 133 -11.09 4.31 -11.15
CA GLY A 133 -11.30 4.54 -12.57
C GLY A 133 -12.08 3.44 -13.28
N SER A 134 -11.38 2.46 -13.85
CA SER A 134 -11.92 1.40 -14.70
C SER A 134 -12.49 0.20 -13.94
N ILE A 135 -12.28 0.10 -12.62
CA ILE A 135 -12.84 -1.00 -11.83
C ILE A 135 -14.30 -0.65 -11.48
N PRO A 136 -15.28 -1.50 -11.83
CA PRO A 136 -16.69 -1.20 -11.55
C PRO A 136 -16.95 -1.05 -10.04
N ASP A 137 -17.74 -0.04 -9.65
CA ASP A 137 -18.10 0.20 -8.26
C ASP A 137 -18.73 -1.02 -7.57
N ALA A 138 -19.47 -1.85 -8.32
CA ALA A 138 -20.05 -3.10 -7.80
C ALA A 138 -19.01 -4.12 -7.30
N GLN A 139 -17.74 -3.99 -7.72
CA GLN A 139 -16.64 -4.84 -7.26
C GLN A 139 -15.87 -4.21 -6.10
N ILE A 140 -16.20 -2.98 -5.68
CA ILE A 140 -15.46 -2.23 -4.68
C ILE A 140 -16.35 -1.94 -3.47
N GLU A 141 -15.92 -2.41 -2.30
CA GLU A 141 -16.53 -2.01 -1.04
C GLU A 141 -15.56 -1.12 -0.25
N VAL A 142 -16.00 0.07 0.14
CA VAL A 142 -15.23 0.99 0.99
C VAL A 142 -15.88 1.09 2.37
N ARG A 143 -15.11 0.77 3.42
CA ARG A 143 -15.53 0.85 4.84
C ARG A 143 -14.61 1.74 5.67
N PHE A 144 -15.16 2.33 6.73
CA PHE A 144 -14.44 3.15 7.70
C PHE A 144 -14.44 2.49 9.10
N ASP A 145 -14.21 1.18 9.10
CA ASP A 145 -14.33 0.29 10.25
C ASP A 145 -12.97 -0.26 10.71
N LEU A 146 -11.86 0.22 10.14
CA LEU A 146 -10.53 -0.16 10.60
C LEU A 146 -10.25 0.50 11.96
N ARG A 147 -9.58 -0.26 12.83
CA ARG A 147 -9.25 0.14 14.20
C ARG A 147 -7.79 -0.19 14.50
N GLY A 148 -7.23 0.46 15.51
CA GLY A 148 -5.84 0.31 15.92
C GLY A 148 -4.91 1.27 15.18
N LYS A 149 -3.66 0.88 14.97
CA LYS A 149 -2.59 1.78 14.50
C LYS A 149 -2.35 1.79 12.99
N THR A 150 -3.19 1.12 12.23
CA THR A 150 -3.08 1.03 10.77
C THR A 150 -4.06 2.02 10.15
N ALA A 151 -3.60 2.84 9.20
CA ALA A 151 -4.42 3.85 8.52
C ALA A 151 -5.35 3.25 7.45
N GLY A 152 -4.87 2.28 6.66
CA GLY A 152 -5.61 1.66 5.58
C GLY A 152 -5.36 0.15 5.46
N GLN A 153 -6.29 -0.56 4.83
CA GLN A 153 -6.16 -1.98 4.53
C GLN A 153 -6.99 -2.37 3.31
N VAL A 154 -6.35 -3.02 2.34
CA VAL A 154 -7.02 -3.73 1.24
C VAL A 154 -7.20 -5.22 1.55
N ARG A 155 -8.36 -5.77 1.17
CA ARG A 155 -8.61 -7.20 1.08
C ARG A 155 -9.18 -7.55 -0.28
N ILE A 156 -8.84 -8.74 -0.77
CA ILE A 156 -9.32 -9.27 -2.03
C ILE A 156 -10.08 -10.54 -1.74
N ARG A 157 -11.37 -10.56 -2.09
CA ARG A 157 -12.26 -11.70 -1.85
C ARG A 157 -12.11 -12.73 -2.95
N ALA A 158 -12.56 -13.95 -2.67
CA ALA A 158 -12.45 -15.09 -3.58
C ALA A 158 -13.09 -14.85 -4.97
N ARG A 159 -14.12 -14.00 -5.05
CA ARG A 159 -14.81 -13.65 -6.29
C ARG A 159 -14.19 -12.46 -7.05
N GLY A 160 -13.02 -11.98 -6.63
CA GLY A 160 -12.35 -10.84 -7.26
C GLY A 160 -12.85 -9.46 -6.79
N GLU A 161 -13.72 -9.42 -5.78
CA GLU A 161 -14.17 -8.16 -5.15
C GLU A 161 -13.08 -7.60 -4.24
N TYR A 162 -12.98 -6.27 -4.18
CA TYR A 162 -12.01 -5.55 -3.37
C TYR A 162 -12.73 -4.88 -2.20
N LEU A 163 -12.19 -5.06 -0.99
CA LEU A 163 -12.62 -4.35 0.20
C LEU A 163 -11.49 -3.43 0.66
N ILE A 164 -11.73 -2.12 0.61
CA ILE A 164 -10.83 -1.09 1.13
C ILE A 164 -11.38 -0.63 2.48
N ARG A 165 -10.55 -0.68 3.51
CA ARG A 165 -10.91 -0.28 4.87
C ARG A 165 -10.00 0.84 5.33
N TYR A 166 -10.59 1.97 5.71
CA TYR A 166 -9.89 3.10 6.31
C TYR A 166 -10.15 3.17 7.81
N ASN A 167 -9.17 3.71 8.53
CA ASN A 167 -9.28 3.97 9.95
C ASN A 167 -9.86 5.35 10.18
N LEU A 168 -11.08 5.40 10.72
CA LEU A 168 -11.83 6.64 10.90
C LEU A 168 -11.14 7.62 11.86
N GLU A 169 -10.55 7.13 12.95
CA GLU A 169 -9.84 7.97 13.93
C GLU A 169 -8.57 8.58 13.32
N LEU A 170 -7.86 7.82 12.48
CA LEU A 170 -6.69 8.34 11.77
C LEU A 170 -7.05 9.26 10.61
N LEU A 171 -8.20 9.06 9.97
CA LEU A 171 -8.74 9.99 8.98
C LEU A 171 -9.08 11.34 9.63
N GLU A 172 -9.72 11.32 10.79
CA GLU A 172 -10.04 12.55 11.54
C GLU A 172 -8.78 13.32 11.92
N ARG A 173 -7.77 12.62 12.47
CA ARG A 173 -6.49 13.23 12.88
C ARG A 173 -5.64 13.71 11.70
N GLY A 174 -5.61 12.92 10.62
CA GLY A 174 -4.78 13.19 9.45
C GLY A 174 -5.43 14.17 8.46
N GLY A 175 -6.75 14.31 8.49
CA GLY A 175 -7.50 15.22 7.62
C GLY A 175 -7.09 15.11 6.15
N ALA A 176 -6.71 16.23 5.55
CA ALA A 176 -6.29 16.30 4.16
C ALA A 176 -5.05 15.45 3.84
N ASP A 177 -4.10 15.28 4.77
CA ASP A 177 -2.91 14.43 4.53
C ASP A 177 -3.33 12.96 4.36
N PHE A 178 -4.32 12.49 5.12
CA PHE A 178 -4.88 11.15 4.95
C PHE A 178 -5.46 10.94 3.56
N ILE A 179 -6.24 11.91 3.08
CA ILE A 179 -6.81 11.94 1.72
C ILE A 179 -5.69 11.93 0.67
N GLN A 180 -4.64 12.72 0.85
CA GLN A 180 -3.57 12.84 -0.14
C GLN A 180 -2.58 11.67 -0.16
N ARG A 181 -2.41 10.96 0.96
CA ARG A 181 -1.39 9.91 1.07
C ARG A 181 -1.98 8.52 1.26
N THR A 182 -2.90 8.34 2.21
CA THR A 182 -3.42 7.02 2.56
C THR A 182 -4.41 6.50 1.53
N VAL A 183 -5.27 7.37 0.98
CA VAL A 183 -6.24 6.95 -0.06
C VAL A 183 -5.51 6.45 -1.32
N PRO A 184 -4.57 7.20 -1.93
CA PRO A 184 -3.78 6.68 -3.06
C PRO A 184 -2.97 5.43 -2.71
N HIS A 185 -2.47 5.30 -1.48
CA HIS A 185 -1.73 4.12 -1.04
C HIS A 185 -2.57 2.83 -1.14
N GLU A 186 -3.78 2.86 -0.58
CA GLU A 186 -4.66 1.69 -0.62
C GLU A 186 -5.20 1.44 -2.04
N VAL A 187 -5.54 2.49 -2.79
CA VAL A 187 -5.96 2.34 -4.19
C VAL A 187 -4.84 1.75 -5.04
N ALA A 188 -3.58 2.14 -4.82
CA ALA A 188 -2.44 1.57 -5.53
C ALA A 188 -2.28 0.07 -5.28
N HIS A 189 -2.62 -0.44 -4.09
CA HIS A 189 -2.65 -1.90 -3.86
C HIS A 189 -3.71 -2.61 -4.71
N VAL A 190 -4.91 -2.02 -4.79
CA VAL A 190 -6.00 -2.57 -5.62
C VAL A 190 -5.59 -2.59 -7.09
N LEU A 191 -5.14 -1.46 -7.63
CA LEU A 191 -4.75 -1.34 -9.04
C LEU A 191 -3.55 -2.24 -9.38
N ALA A 192 -2.56 -2.34 -8.48
CA ALA A 192 -1.40 -3.20 -8.69
C ALA A 192 -1.84 -4.67 -8.77
N TYR A 193 -2.69 -5.12 -7.85
CA TYR A 193 -3.20 -6.48 -7.91
C TYR A 193 -4.08 -6.71 -9.14
N HIS A 194 -4.98 -5.77 -9.45
CA HIS A 194 -5.90 -5.88 -10.58
C HIS A 194 -5.14 -6.06 -11.89
N ARG A 195 -4.05 -5.31 -12.08
CA ARG A 195 -3.25 -5.34 -13.31
C ARG A 195 -2.24 -6.48 -13.37
N TYR A 196 -1.55 -6.78 -12.27
CA TYR A 196 -0.39 -7.70 -12.28
C TYR A 196 -0.64 -9.02 -11.53
N GLY A 197 -1.76 -9.13 -10.83
CA GLY A 197 -2.18 -10.32 -10.10
C GLY A 197 -1.38 -10.61 -8.83
N LYS A 198 -1.67 -11.76 -8.21
CA LYS A 198 -1.23 -12.12 -6.85
C LYS A 198 0.28 -12.31 -6.63
N ARG A 199 1.08 -12.36 -7.69
CA ARG A 199 2.52 -12.69 -7.60
C ARG A 199 3.41 -11.48 -7.32
N ILE A 200 2.88 -10.26 -7.48
CA ILE A 200 3.66 -9.05 -7.23
C ILE A 200 4.05 -8.92 -5.77
N ARG A 201 5.17 -8.24 -5.54
CA ARG A 201 5.59 -7.88 -4.19
C ARG A 201 4.74 -6.71 -3.70
N PRO A 202 4.21 -6.77 -2.48
CA PRO A 202 3.61 -5.60 -1.85
C PRO A 202 4.63 -4.47 -1.79
N HIS A 203 4.21 -3.27 -2.20
CA HIS A 203 5.07 -2.10 -2.32
C HIS A 203 6.28 -2.28 -3.26
N GLY A 204 6.20 -3.24 -4.19
CA GLY A 204 7.20 -3.50 -5.23
C GLY A 204 7.20 -2.46 -6.36
N PRO A 205 8.04 -2.65 -7.39
CA PRO A 205 8.17 -1.69 -8.50
C PRO A 205 6.84 -1.32 -9.17
N GLU A 206 5.94 -2.28 -9.34
CA GLU A 206 4.62 -2.09 -9.92
C GLU A 206 3.77 -1.14 -9.08
N TRP A 207 3.70 -1.38 -7.76
CA TRP A 207 2.98 -0.52 -6.82
C TRP A 207 3.60 0.89 -6.76
N GLN A 208 4.94 0.99 -6.74
CA GLN A 208 5.62 2.30 -6.69
C GLN A 208 5.34 3.13 -7.93
N ARG A 209 5.29 2.48 -9.10
CA ARG A 209 4.93 3.13 -10.37
C ARG A 209 3.49 3.62 -10.34
N ILE A 210 2.56 2.81 -9.83
CA ILE A 210 1.16 3.24 -9.67
C ILE A 210 1.07 4.43 -8.73
N MET A 211 1.71 4.40 -7.56
CA MET A 211 1.74 5.55 -6.64
C MET A 211 2.13 6.86 -7.32
N ARG A 212 3.22 6.83 -8.10
CA ARG A 212 3.67 8.02 -8.86
C ARG A 212 2.66 8.45 -9.92
N GLN A 213 2.03 7.50 -10.61
CA GLN A 213 0.96 7.80 -11.58
C GLN A 213 -0.26 8.43 -10.90
N LEU A 214 -0.59 8.03 -9.67
CA LEU A 214 -1.65 8.65 -8.86
C LEU A 214 -1.22 10.00 -8.24
N GLY A 215 -0.01 10.48 -8.52
CA GLY A 215 0.51 11.75 -7.98
C GLY A 215 0.95 11.68 -6.51
N ALA A 216 1.16 10.49 -5.96
CA ALA A 216 1.54 10.29 -4.56
C ALA A 216 2.97 9.73 -4.43
N GLU A 217 3.70 10.16 -3.40
CA GLU A 217 5.03 9.62 -3.10
C GLU A 217 4.90 8.15 -2.64
N PRO A 218 5.68 7.20 -3.20
CA PRO A 218 5.66 5.78 -2.82
C PRO A 218 6.27 5.48 -1.43
N THR A 219 5.77 6.17 -0.40
CA THR A 219 6.09 5.90 1.00
C THR A 219 5.23 4.77 1.56
N ARG A 220 5.87 3.88 2.32
CA ARG A 220 5.19 2.72 2.93
C ARG A 220 4.51 3.05 4.25
N CYS A 221 5.02 4.05 4.96
CA CYS A 221 4.62 4.38 6.32
C CYS A 221 4.08 5.80 6.36
N HIS A 222 3.05 5.97 7.17
CA HIS A 222 2.57 7.27 7.61
C HIS A 222 3.21 7.64 8.95
N ASP A 223 3.14 8.92 9.26
CA ASP A 223 3.64 9.56 10.48
C ASP A 223 2.49 10.08 11.36
N TYR A 224 1.24 9.67 11.11
CA TYR A 224 0.09 10.02 11.95
C TYR A 224 0.33 9.72 13.43
N ASP A 225 -0.14 10.62 14.28
CA ASP A 225 -0.16 10.36 15.72
C ASP A 225 -1.15 9.23 16.04
N VAL A 226 -0.57 8.11 16.49
CA VAL A 226 -1.28 6.92 16.94
C VAL A 226 -1.42 6.85 18.46
N SER A 227 -1.06 7.92 19.19
CA SER A 227 -1.23 8.02 20.64
C SER A 227 -2.71 7.89 21.02
N GLY A 228 -3.01 7.23 22.14
CA GLY A 228 -4.39 7.00 22.58
C GLY A 228 -5.22 6.03 21.74
N LEU A 229 -4.79 5.64 20.53
CA LEU A 229 -5.50 4.63 19.75
C LEU A 229 -5.40 3.26 20.43
N SER A 230 -6.55 2.65 20.67
CA SER A 230 -6.66 1.29 21.20
C SER A 230 -6.03 0.29 20.22
N ALA A 231 -4.78 -0.09 20.50
CA ALA A 231 -4.16 -1.23 19.84
C ALA A 231 -4.65 -2.51 20.52
N ARG A 232 -4.88 -3.55 19.72
CA ARG A 232 -5.19 -4.89 20.26
C ARG A 232 -4.10 -5.30 21.25
N LYS A 233 -4.47 -5.45 22.53
CA LYS A 233 -3.60 -6.06 23.54
C LYS A 233 -3.36 -7.52 23.14
N LEU A 234 -2.10 -7.88 22.94
CA LEU A 234 -1.70 -9.25 22.64
C LEU A 234 -1.41 -9.98 23.94
N THR A 235 -2.16 -11.03 24.22
CA THR A 235 -1.78 -12.02 25.23
C THR A 235 -0.60 -12.83 24.73
N TYR A 236 0.34 -13.19 25.60
CA TYR A 236 1.47 -14.05 25.27
C TYR A 236 1.29 -15.42 25.93
N PHE A 237 1.54 -16.46 25.15
CA PHE A 237 1.43 -17.86 25.56
C PHE A 237 2.82 -18.46 25.62
N ARG A 238 3.08 -19.27 26.65
CA ARG A 238 4.35 -19.98 26.80
C ARG A 238 4.44 -21.12 25.81
N TYR A 239 5.62 -21.26 25.22
CA TYR A 239 6.03 -22.35 24.34
C TYR A 239 7.44 -22.80 24.72
N HIS A 240 7.88 -23.95 24.25
CA HIS A 240 9.24 -24.44 24.45
C HIS A 240 9.77 -25.25 23.26
N CYS A 241 11.09 -25.32 23.14
CA CYS A 241 11.86 -26.34 22.40
C CYS A 241 12.64 -27.18 23.43
N GLY A 242 13.42 -28.16 22.98
CA GLY A 242 14.43 -28.82 23.83
C GLY A 242 15.53 -27.87 24.32
N CYS A 243 15.60 -26.66 23.73
CA CYS A 243 16.69 -25.71 23.92
C CYS A 243 16.40 -24.54 24.89
N MET A 244 15.16 -24.09 25.02
CA MET A 244 14.73 -22.93 25.82
C MET A 244 13.19 -22.76 25.83
N GLU A 245 12.71 -21.84 26.67
CA GLU A 245 11.33 -21.35 26.62
C GLU A 245 11.18 -20.18 25.63
N HIS A 246 9.97 -20.03 25.11
CA HIS A 246 9.56 -19.01 24.16
C HIS A 246 8.22 -18.41 24.55
N GLN A 247 7.93 -17.23 24.02
CA GLN A 247 6.61 -16.62 24.10
C GLN A 247 6.07 -16.36 22.70
N LEU A 248 4.88 -16.89 22.43
CA LEU A 248 4.14 -16.62 21.21
C LEU A 248 2.95 -15.72 21.54
N SER A 249 2.81 -14.61 20.82
CA SER A 249 1.60 -13.77 20.86
C SER A 249 0.34 -14.58 20.54
N SER A 250 -0.82 -14.13 21.01
CA SER A 250 -2.13 -14.72 20.72
C SER A 250 -2.38 -14.96 19.23
N ILE A 251 -1.86 -14.11 18.34
CA ILE A 251 -1.93 -14.31 16.88
C ILE A 251 -1.22 -15.60 16.45
N ARG A 252 0.02 -15.78 16.90
CA ARG A 252 0.83 -16.96 16.57
C ARG A 252 0.28 -18.20 17.26
N HIS A 253 -0.13 -18.10 18.51
CA HIS A 253 -0.80 -19.17 19.24
C HIS A 253 -2.06 -19.67 18.49
N ASN A 254 -2.93 -18.76 18.06
CA ASN A 254 -4.13 -19.11 17.29
C ASN A 254 -3.81 -19.73 15.91
N LYS A 255 -2.67 -19.35 15.31
CA LYS A 255 -2.19 -20.03 14.09
C LYS A 255 -1.72 -21.45 14.39
N VAL A 256 -1.02 -21.66 15.51
CA VAL A 256 -0.63 -23.00 15.97
C VAL A 256 -1.85 -23.88 16.20
N ALA A 257 -2.89 -23.35 16.86
CA ALA A 257 -4.16 -24.05 17.06
C ALA A 257 -4.86 -24.43 15.73
N LYS A 258 -4.52 -23.76 14.62
CA LYS A 258 -5.01 -24.07 13.26
C LYS A 258 -4.05 -24.96 12.44
N GLY A 259 -3.04 -25.55 13.09
CA GLY A 259 -2.08 -26.46 12.46
C GLY A 259 -0.84 -25.79 11.86
N GLN A 260 -0.59 -24.50 12.15
CA GLN A 260 0.68 -23.87 11.75
C GLN A 260 1.81 -24.28 12.71
N HIS A 261 2.99 -24.56 12.19
CA HIS A 261 4.17 -24.82 13.00
C HIS A 261 5.14 -23.64 12.96
N TYR A 262 5.75 -23.34 14.11
CA TYR A 262 6.84 -22.37 14.24
C TYR A 262 8.08 -23.11 14.74
N LEU A 263 9.24 -22.75 14.19
CA LEU A 263 10.52 -23.35 14.56
C LEU A 263 11.33 -22.41 15.45
N CYS A 264 12.07 -22.98 16.39
CA CYS A 264 13.07 -22.23 17.14
C CYS A 264 14.19 -21.77 16.21
N LYS A 265 14.57 -20.50 16.28
CA LYS A 265 15.67 -19.96 15.47
C LYS A 265 17.06 -20.45 15.89
N ARG A 266 17.17 -21.05 17.08
CA ARG A 266 18.44 -21.54 17.65
C ARG A 266 18.69 -23.01 17.28
N CYS A 267 17.76 -23.90 17.59
CA CYS A 267 17.92 -25.34 17.34
C CYS A 267 17.16 -25.87 16.12
N GLY A 268 16.26 -25.08 15.52
CA GLY A 268 15.42 -25.52 14.40
C GLY A 268 14.23 -26.39 14.79
N GLU A 269 14.09 -26.79 16.06
CA GLU A 269 13.00 -27.66 16.51
C GLU A 269 11.63 -26.95 16.52
N PRO A 270 10.52 -27.69 16.32
CA PRO A 270 9.18 -27.15 16.43
C PRO A 270 8.85 -26.72 17.86
N LEU A 271 8.24 -25.54 17.99
CA LEU A 271 7.80 -25.00 19.27
C LEU A 271 6.55 -25.73 19.79
N GLN A 272 6.63 -26.27 21.00
CA GLN A 272 5.55 -26.94 21.69
C GLN A 272 4.85 -26.01 22.69
N PRO A 273 3.51 -26.03 22.81
CA PRO A 273 2.81 -25.23 23.82
C PRO A 273 3.20 -25.62 25.25
N GLY A 274 3.20 -24.65 26.16
CA GLY A 274 3.48 -24.88 27.58
C GLY A 274 4.94 -24.61 27.98
N ARG A 275 5.25 -24.92 29.25
CA ARG A 275 6.60 -24.82 29.80
C ARG A 275 7.42 -26.04 29.43
N ARG A 276 8.74 -25.88 29.38
CA ARG A 276 9.66 -27.01 29.19
C ARG A 276 9.59 -27.91 30.43
N THR A 277 9.28 -29.19 30.24
CA THR A 277 9.38 -30.21 31.30
C THR A 277 10.80 -30.76 31.31
N GLY A 278 11.51 -30.62 32.43
CA GLY A 278 12.90 -31.07 32.57
C GLY A 278 13.91 -29.97 32.21
N ALA A 279 14.35 -29.26 33.26
CA ALA A 279 15.64 -28.59 33.30
C ALA A 279 16.62 -29.53 34.02
#